data_AF-A0A3M4AB25-F1
#
_entry.id   AF-A0A3M4AB25-F1
#
_cell.length_a   1.000
_cell.length_b   1.000
_cell.length_c   1.000
_cell.angle_alpha   90.00
_cell.angle_beta   90.00
_cell.angle_gamma   90.00
#
_symmetry.space_group_name_H-M   'P 1'
#
loop_
_entity.id
_entity.type
_entity.pdbx_description
1 polymer ?
#
loop_
_entity_poly.entity_id
_entity_poly.type
_entity_poly.pdbx_seq_one_letter_code
_entity_poly.pdbx_strand_id
1 'polypeptide(L)'
;MLYFPMANIAFMNAAADGIAALLFPDLEAVVHDIRSGLIVHIANGFSKRKVGDASLICNLPELDQGLDVIGPYEKAGPNNRTLRSISIAARSEEGDIVALLCLNFDMTALSQVQKLLSGFAVGLQPQARPAPLFSADWREKLNDIVEAISVEHCVRRSDFGRTEIMYALAQARASGLLDIRNFVDYFGEYFDISRATVYNYLRAIPPEKN
;
A
#
# COMPACT_ATOMS: atom_id res chain seq x y z
N MET A 1 30.22 39.42 -8.26
CA MET A 1 29.87 38.04 -8.64
C MET A 1 29.77 37.25 -7.34
N LEU A 2 28.57 37.13 -6.77
CA LEU A 2 28.38 36.45 -5.49
C LEU A 2 28.32 34.94 -5.76
N TYR A 3 29.27 34.22 -5.17
CA TYR A 3 29.43 32.78 -5.30
C TYR A 3 28.53 32.12 -4.24
N PHE A 4 27.27 31.86 -4.59
CA PHE A 4 26.36 31.10 -3.72
C PHE A 4 26.73 29.61 -3.79
N PRO A 5 26.84 28.92 -2.65
CA PRO A 5 27.49 27.63 -2.59
C PRO A 5 26.76 26.58 -3.45
N MET A 6 27.52 25.89 -4.31
CA MET A 6 27.11 24.67 -5.04
C MET A 6 26.73 23.48 -4.13
N ALA A 7 26.63 23.70 -2.81
CA ALA A 7 26.61 22.65 -1.80
C ALA A 7 25.39 21.72 -1.86
N ASN A 8 24.29 22.11 -2.51
CA ASN A 8 23.10 21.25 -2.59
C ASN A 8 23.16 20.24 -3.77
N ILE A 9 23.59 20.67 -4.97
CA ILE A 9 23.63 19.79 -6.15
C ILE A 9 24.67 18.67 -5.99
N ALA A 10 25.86 18.97 -5.47
CA ALA A 10 26.89 17.94 -5.29
C ALA A 10 26.44 16.83 -4.33
N PHE A 11 25.79 17.20 -3.23
CA PHE A 11 25.20 16.23 -2.30
C PHE A 11 24.05 15.45 -2.95
N MET A 12 23.17 16.12 -3.70
CA MET A 12 22.07 15.45 -4.42
C MET A 12 22.57 14.44 -5.45
N ASN A 13 23.67 14.73 -6.16
CA ASN A 13 24.28 13.79 -7.08
C ASN A 13 24.78 12.54 -6.33
N ALA A 14 25.49 12.73 -5.21
CA ALA A 14 25.96 11.61 -4.39
C ALA A 14 24.79 10.80 -3.77
N ALA A 15 23.72 11.48 -3.36
CA ALA A 15 22.50 10.84 -2.88
C ALA A 15 21.80 10.04 -4.00
N ALA A 16 21.70 10.61 -5.20
CA ALA A 16 21.15 9.94 -6.37
C ALA A 16 21.92 8.64 -6.66
N ASP A 17 23.26 8.70 -6.66
CA ASP A 17 24.12 7.54 -6.88
C ASP A 17 23.90 6.47 -5.79
N GLY A 18 23.89 6.87 -4.51
CA GLY A 18 23.71 5.95 -3.39
C GLY A 18 22.35 5.26 -3.38
N ILE A 19 21.27 6.02 -3.60
CA ILE A 19 19.91 5.47 -3.59
C ILE A 19 19.68 4.59 -4.82
N ALA A 20 20.14 5.00 -6.01
CA ALA A 20 20.05 4.19 -7.22
C ALA A 20 20.87 2.90 -7.11
N ALA A 21 22.05 2.94 -6.48
CA ALA A 21 22.85 1.74 -6.22
C ALA A 21 22.14 0.79 -5.24
N LEU A 22 21.49 1.31 -4.20
CA LEU A 22 20.76 0.50 -3.22
C LEU A 22 19.54 -0.19 -3.84
N LEU A 23 18.84 0.48 -4.76
CA LEU A 23 17.60 0.01 -5.38
C LEU A 23 17.76 -0.41 -6.85
N PHE A 24 18.99 -0.74 -7.23
CA PHE A 24 19.30 -1.27 -8.57
C PHE A 24 18.59 -2.61 -8.79
N PRO A 25 18.07 -2.91 -10.01
CA PRO A 25 18.12 -2.11 -11.23
C PRO A 25 16.91 -1.19 -11.44
N ASP A 26 15.97 -1.15 -10.51
CA ASP A 26 14.62 -0.65 -10.77
C ASP A 26 14.43 0.84 -10.43
N LEU A 27 15.41 1.50 -9.83
CA LEU A 27 15.32 2.93 -9.52
C LEU A 27 16.22 3.80 -10.42
N GLU A 28 15.63 4.74 -11.15
CA GLU A 28 16.35 5.86 -11.78
C GLU A 28 16.26 7.10 -10.91
N ALA A 29 17.39 7.70 -10.56
CA ALA A 29 17.46 8.97 -9.86
C ALA A 29 17.95 10.08 -10.81
N VAL A 30 17.22 11.19 -10.87
CA VAL A 30 17.51 12.32 -11.76
C VAL A 30 17.63 13.60 -10.95
N VAL A 31 18.74 14.33 -11.13
CA VAL A 31 18.93 15.65 -10.53
C VAL A 31 18.72 16.72 -11.59
N HIS A 32 17.85 17.66 -11.28
CA HIS A 32 17.48 18.78 -12.11
C HIS A 32 17.99 20.07 -11.47
N ASP A 33 18.68 20.91 -12.23
CA ASP A 33 19.00 22.27 -11.81
C ASP A 33 17.92 23.21 -12.32
N ILE A 34 17.21 23.85 -11.38
CA ILE A 34 16.06 24.72 -11.70
C ILE A 34 16.51 25.98 -12.43
N ARG A 35 17.71 26.48 -12.11
CA ARG A 35 18.21 27.75 -12.66
C ARG A 35 18.56 27.62 -14.13
N SER A 36 19.22 26.53 -14.51
CA SER A 36 19.51 26.23 -15.91
C SER A 36 18.34 25.59 -16.65
N GLY A 37 17.39 24.99 -15.91
CA GLY A 37 16.28 24.24 -16.48
C GLY A 37 16.75 22.94 -17.14
N LEU A 38 17.89 22.38 -16.72
CA LEU A 38 18.52 21.19 -17.31
C LEU A 38 18.65 20.05 -16.30
N ILE A 39 18.73 18.83 -16.82
CA ILE A 39 19.20 17.68 -16.05
C ILE A 39 20.71 17.81 -15.87
N VAL A 40 21.18 17.76 -14.62
CA VAL A 40 22.61 17.86 -14.28
C VAL A 40 23.22 16.54 -13.85
N HIS A 41 22.40 15.56 -13.45
CA HIS A 41 22.87 14.22 -13.10
C HIS A 41 21.79 13.15 -13.31
N ILE A 42 22.19 11.94 -13.68
CA ILE A 42 21.31 10.76 -13.75
C ILE A 42 22.09 9.56 -13.21
N ALA A 43 21.51 8.86 -12.24
CA ALA A 43 21.98 7.57 -11.76
C ALA A 43 21.01 6.46 -12.18
N ASN A 44 21.55 5.36 -12.71
CA ASN A 44 20.79 4.20 -13.25
C ASN A 44 19.72 4.60 -14.29
N GLY A 45 20.14 5.24 -15.38
CA GLY A 45 19.24 5.79 -16.39
C GLY A 45 18.55 4.75 -17.28
N PHE A 46 17.23 4.58 -17.15
CA PHE A 46 16.37 3.77 -18.03
C PHE A 46 15.33 4.60 -18.81
N SER A 47 15.16 5.88 -18.50
CA SER A 47 14.20 6.80 -19.16
C SER A 47 14.64 7.24 -20.56
N LYS A 48 15.87 6.88 -20.97
CA LYS A 48 16.58 7.34 -22.17
C LYS A 48 16.96 8.84 -22.16
N ARG A 49 16.69 9.53 -21.06
CA ARG A 49 17.11 10.91 -20.80
C ARG A 49 18.62 10.95 -20.58
N LYS A 50 19.23 12.11 -20.81
CA LYS A 50 20.67 12.35 -20.64
C LYS A 50 20.92 13.62 -19.84
N VAL A 51 22.09 13.68 -19.20
CA VAL A 51 22.60 14.93 -18.64
C VAL A 51 22.69 15.98 -19.75
N GLY A 52 22.20 17.18 -19.49
CA GLY A 52 22.05 18.27 -20.46
C GLY A 52 20.70 18.32 -21.17
N ASP A 53 19.85 17.29 -21.06
CA ASP A 53 18.47 17.39 -21.55
C ASP A 53 17.68 18.44 -20.76
N ALA A 54 16.71 19.09 -21.41
CA ALA A 54 15.79 20.00 -20.76
C ALA A 54 15.08 19.29 -19.60
N SER A 55 15.01 19.93 -18.43
CA SER A 55 14.44 19.38 -17.19
C SER A 55 12.97 18.97 -17.35
N LEU A 56 12.21 19.69 -18.18
CA LEU A 56 10.76 19.54 -18.39
C LEU A 56 9.93 19.65 -17.10
N ILE A 57 10.52 20.21 -16.04
CA ILE A 57 9.79 20.54 -14.82
C ILE A 57 9.09 21.88 -15.05
N CYS A 58 7.77 21.84 -15.08
CA CYS A 58 6.93 23.02 -15.14
C CYS A 58 6.00 23.00 -13.92
N ASN A 59 5.88 24.15 -13.25
CA ASN A 59 4.93 24.48 -12.17
C ASN A 59 4.58 23.30 -11.23
N LEU A 60 5.18 23.30 -10.03
CA LEU A 60 4.86 22.36 -8.96
C LEU A 60 4.20 23.11 -7.80
N PRO A 61 2.86 23.31 -7.82
CA PRO A 61 2.14 24.11 -6.83
C PRO A 61 2.34 23.65 -5.39
N GLU A 62 2.61 22.36 -5.19
CA GLU A 62 2.91 21.79 -3.88
C GLU A 62 4.21 22.34 -3.31
N LEU A 63 5.23 22.55 -4.15
CA LEU A 63 6.48 23.17 -3.70
C LEU A 63 6.29 24.67 -3.41
N ASP A 64 5.42 25.33 -4.17
CA ASP A 64 5.05 26.74 -3.94
C ASP A 64 4.29 26.91 -2.61
N GLN A 65 3.59 25.87 -2.15
CA GLN A 65 2.94 25.80 -0.84
C GLN A 65 3.91 25.46 0.30
N GLY A 66 5.20 25.32 0.01
CA GLY A 66 6.26 25.09 1.00
C GLY A 66 6.54 23.62 1.31
N LEU A 67 5.98 22.66 0.55
CA LEU A 67 6.39 21.26 0.69
C LEU A 67 7.76 21.05 0.03
N ASP A 68 8.63 20.26 0.66
CA ASP A 68 9.93 19.89 0.10
C ASP A 68 9.95 18.50 -0.54
N VAL A 69 8.89 17.70 -0.32
CA VAL A 69 8.77 16.34 -0.85
C VAL A 69 7.38 16.18 -1.46
N ILE A 70 7.34 15.77 -2.73
CA ILE A 70 6.12 15.44 -3.46
C ILE A 70 6.12 13.94 -3.75
N GLY A 71 5.01 13.29 -3.39
CA GLY A 71 4.74 11.89 -3.69
C GLY A 71 4.54 11.01 -2.44
N PRO A 72 4.56 9.68 -2.60
CA PRO A 72 4.72 8.98 -3.88
C PRO A 72 3.54 9.24 -4.82
N TYR A 73 3.82 9.39 -6.12
CA TYR A 73 2.81 9.47 -7.16
C TYR A 73 3.14 8.52 -8.31
N GLU A 74 2.11 8.09 -9.04
CA GLU A 74 2.28 7.24 -10.20
C GLU A 74 2.45 8.07 -11.47
N LYS A 75 3.29 7.59 -12.40
CA LYS A 75 3.37 8.12 -13.75
C LYS A 75 3.69 7.03 -14.75
N ALA A 76 3.30 7.24 -16.01
CA ALA A 76 3.74 6.39 -17.11
C ALA A 76 5.21 6.67 -17.43
N GLY A 77 6.00 5.60 -17.52
CA GLY A 77 7.38 5.59 -18.01
C GLY A 77 7.47 5.13 -19.46
N PRO A 78 8.69 5.12 -20.03
CA PRO A 78 8.91 4.58 -21.38
C PRO A 78 8.47 3.12 -21.48
N ASN A 79 8.08 2.70 -22.68
CA ASN A 79 7.62 1.34 -22.96
C ASN A 79 6.45 0.90 -22.05
N ASN A 80 5.56 1.84 -21.68
CA ASN A 80 4.36 1.57 -20.89
C ASN A 80 4.64 1.04 -19.46
N ARG A 81 5.83 1.32 -18.92
CA ARG A 81 6.17 1.03 -17.53
C ARG A 81 5.33 1.88 -16.59
N THR A 82 4.92 1.30 -15.46
CA THR A 82 4.32 2.06 -14.35
C THR A 82 5.43 2.45 -13.40
N LEU A 83 5.64 3.75 -13.22
CA LEU A 83 6.65 4.27 -12.30
C LEU A 83 5.97 4.84 -11.06
N ARG A 84 6.54 4.53 -9.89
CA ARG A 84 6.22 5.22 -8.63
C ARG A 84 7.34 6.20 -8.35
N SER A 85 7.00 7.49 -8.29
CA SER A 85 7.98 8.58 -8.26
C SER A 85 7.85 9.42 -7.00
N ILE A 86 8.98 9.95 -6.54
CA ILE A 86 9.07 10.96 -5.47
C ILE A 86 9.99 12.08 -5.99
N SER A 87 9.59 13.34 -5.78
CA SER A 87 10.41 14.52 -6.08
C SER A 87 10.79 15.23 -4.78
N ILE A 88 12.06 15.53 -4.60
CA ILE A 88 12.62 16.14 -3.41
C ILE A 88 13.26 17.48 -3.81
N ALA A 89 12.75 18.57 -3.25
CA ALA A 89 13.21 19.92 -3.49
C ALA A 89 14.42 20.25 -2.62
N ALA A 90 15.38 20.93 -3.24
CA ALA A 90 16.52 21.54 -2.60
C ALA A 90 16.34 23.05 -2.63
N ARG A 91 16.32 23.70 -1.46
CA ARG A 91 16.21 25.16 -1.33
C ARG A 91 17.55 25.83 -1.06
N SER A 92 17.67 27.09 -1.42
CA SER A 92 18.75 27.98 -0.98
C SER A 92 18.50 28.46 0.45
N GLU A 93 19.48 29.17 1.01
CA GLU A 93 19.34 29.82 2.33
C GLU A 93 18.22 30.88 2.33
N GLU A 94 17.94 31.48 1.16
CA GLU A 94 16.87 32.44 0.94
C GLU A 94 15.48 31.78 0.77
N GLY A 95 15.42 30.45 0.72
CA GLY A 95 14.17 29.67 0.60
C GLY A 95 13.74 29.34 -0.83
N ASP A 96 14.49 29.80 -1.83
CA ASP A 96 14.21 29.55 -3.25
C ASP A 96 14.58 28.12 -3.65
N ILE A 97 13.77 27.48 -4.49
CA ILE A 97 14.06 26.13 -4.99
C ILE A 97 15.16 26.21 -6.04
N VAL A 98 16.30 25.56 -5.78
CA VAL A 98 17.48 25.59 -6.65
C VAL A 98 17.67 24.30 -7.44
N ALA A 99 17.19 23.16 -6.92
CA ALA A 99 17.32 21.87 -7.57
C ALA A 99 16.19 20.91 -7.16
N LEU A 100 15.98 19.86 -7.97
CA LEU A 100 15.07 18.76 -7.66
C LEU A 100 15.77 17.40 -7.86
N LEU A 101 15.59 16.50 -6.90
CA LEU A 101 15.96 15.09 -7.01
C LEU A 101 14.67 14.29 -7.23
N CYS A 102 14.54 13.72 -8.42
CA CYS A 102 13.43 12.86 -8.80
C CYS A 102 13.87 11.40 -8.72
N LEU A 103 13.26 10.63 -7.82
CA LEU A 103 13.44 9.19 -7.68
C LEU A 103 12.29 8.49 -8.41
N ASN A 104 12.60 7.62 -9.37
CA ASN A 104 11.62 6.95 -10.22
C ASN A 104 11.80 5.44 -10.11
N PHE A 105 10.91 4.77 -9.39
CA PHE A 105 10.96 3.32 -9.20
C PHE A 105 10.07 2.60 -10.21
N ASP A 106 10.65 1.67 -10.97
CA ASP A 106 9.95 0.83 -11.94
C ASP A 106 9.21 -0.32 -11.22
N MET A 107 7.89 -0.25 -11.22
CA MET A 107 7.06 -1.25 -10.55
C MET A 107 6.89 -2.54 -11.38
N THR A 108 7.41 -2.59 -12.60
CA THR A 108 7.15 -3.69 -13.55
C THR A 108 7.46 -5.07 -12.96
N ALA A 109 8.63 -5.25 -12.33
CA ALA A 109 9.03 -6.52 -11.75
C ALA A 109 8.10 -6.94 -10.59
N LEU A 110 7.78 -6.01 -9.69
CA LEU A 110 6.86 -6.25 -8.58
C LEU A 110 5.45 -6.61 -9.07
N SER A 111 4.94 -5.91 -10.09
CA SER A 111 3.65 -6.22 -10.68
C SER A 111 3.62 -7.61 -11.32
N GLN A 112 4.71 -8.06 -11.94
CA GLN A 112 4.82 -9.41 -12.47
C GLN A 112 4.79 -10.47 -11.36
N VAL A 113 5.55 -10.26 -10.28
CA VAL A 113 5.55 -11.14 -9.11
C VAL A 113 4.16 -11.22 -8.49
N GLN A 114 3.51 -10.07 -8.29
CA GLN A 114 2.14 -10.03 -7.78
C GLN A 114 1.20 -10.82 -8.68
N LYS A 115 1.27 -10.64 -10.00
CA LYS A 115 0.41 -11.35 -10.96
C LYS A 115 0.65 -12.87 -10.91
N LEU A 116 1.89 -13.31 -10.78
CA LEU A 116 2.23 -14.73 -10.63
C LEU A 116 1.64 -15.27 -9.32
N LEU A 117 1.88 -14.61 -8.19
CA LEU A 117 1.36 -15.02 -6.89
C LEU A 117 -0.17 -15.06 -6.89
N SER A 118 -0.84 -14.04 -7.43
CA SER A 118 -2.29 -14.02 -7.56
C SER A 118 -2.80 -15.14 -8.46
N GLY A 119 -2.13 -15.43 -9.57
CA GLY A 119 -2.47 -16.56 -10.44
C GLY A 119 -2.38 -17.91 -9.73
N PHE A 120 -1.32 -18.13 -8.94
CA PHE A 120 -1.16 -19.34 -8.14
C PHE A 120 -2.16 -19.42 -6.99
N ALA A 121 -2.42 -18.31 -6.30
CA ALA A 121 -3.33 -18.27 -5.16
C ALA A 121 -4.81 -18.48 -5.56
N VAL A 122 -5.23 -17.93 -6.71
CA VAL A 122 -6.60 -18.09 -7.23
C VAL A 122 -6.78 -19.46 -7.90
N GLY A 123 -5.74 -19.99 -8.56
CA GLY A 123 -5.84 -21.22 -9.34
C GLY A 123 -6.79 -21.09 -10.55
N LEU A 124 -7.33 -22.23 -11.02
CA LEU A 124 -8.48 -22.22 -11.93
C LEU A 124 -9.68 -21.58 -11.21
N GLN A 125 -10.46 -20.76 -11.91
CA GLN A 125 -11.71 -20.21 -11.39
C GLN A 125 -12.49 -21.32 -10.66
N PRO A 126 -12.72 -21.18 -9.34
CA PRO A 126 -13.40 -22.22 -8.59
C PRO A 126 -14.74 -22.50 -9.25
N GLN A 127 -15.04 -23.77 -9.52
CA GLN A 127 -16.39 -24.16 -9.85
C GLN A 127 -17.30 -23.65 -8.72
N ALA A 128 -18.51 -23.17 -9.06
CA ALA A 128 -19.51 -22.83 -8.06
C ALA A 128 -19.59 -23.98 -7.05
N ARG A 129 -19.36 -23.68 -5.76
CA ARG A 129 -19.28 -24.70 -4.71
C ARG A 129 -20.52 -25.59 -4.81
N PRO A 130 -20.37 -26.92 -4.95
CA PRO A 130 -21.52 -27.81 -4.96
C PRO A 130 -22.24 -27.70 -3.62
N ALA A 131 -23.37 -26.99 -3.58
CA ALA A 131 -24.15 -26.77 -2.35
C ALA A 131 -24.37 -28.06 -1.51
N PRO A 132 -24.60 -29.25 -2.09
CA PRO A 132 -24.79 -30.49 -1.33
C PRO A 132 -23.53 -30.97 -0.57
N LEU A 133 -22.32 -30.57 -0.98
CA LEU A 133 -21.08 -30.96 -0.31
C LEU A 133 -20.75 -30.07 0.91
N PHE A 134 -21.38 -28.89 1.01
CA PHE A 134 -21.03 -27.85 1.97
C PHE A 134 -22.19 -27.34 2.84
N SER A 135 -23.43 -27.76 2.56
CA SER A 135 -24.62 -27.33 3.30
C SER A 135 -24.66 -27.76 4.77
N ALA A 136 -23.69 -28.55 5.26
CA ALA A 136 -23.69 -29.11 6.60
C ALA A 136 -22.55 -28.61 7.52
N ASP A 137 -21.51 -27.94 7.00
CA ASP A 137 -20.40 -27.49 7.85
C ASP A 137 -20.52 -26.01 8.25
N TRP A 138 -21.23 -25.79 9.35
CA TRP A 138 -21.40 -24.47 9.95
C TRP A 138 -20.10 -23.84 10.47
N ARG A 139 -19.04 -24.63 10.67
CA ARG A 139 -17.72 -24.10 11.07
C ARG A 139 -17.06 -23.35 9.93
N GLU A 140 -17.20 -23.85 8.70
CA GLU A 140 -16.74 -23.16 7.50
C GLU A 140 -17.47 -21.82 7.34
N LYS A 141 -18.78 -21.79 7.60
CA LYS A 141 -19.55 -20.54 7.58
C LYS A 141 -19.07 -19.52 8.63
N LEU A 142 -18.67 -19.99 9.81
CA LEU A 142 -18.03 -19.11 10.81
C LEU A 142 -16.66 -18.61 10.32
N ASN A 143 -15.85 -19.46 9.70
CA ASN A 143 -14.55 -19.07 9.15
C ASN A 143 -14.70 -17.99 8.06
N ASP A 144 -15.68 -18.14 7.16
CA ASP A 144 -15.97 -17.17 6.10
C ASP A 144 -16.38 -15.80 6.70
N ILE A 145 -17.20 -15.79 7.76
CA ILE A 145 -17.56 -14.56 8.50
C ILE A 145 -16.31 -13.90 9.09
N VAL A 146 -15.43 -14.67 9.73
CA VAL A 146 -14.21 -14.15 10.36
C VAL A 146 -13.22 -13.61 9.32
N GLU A 147 -13.11 -14.28 8.17
CA GLU A 147 -12.29 -13.83 7.06
C GLU A 147 -12.80 -12.51 6.49
N ALA A 148 -14.11 -12.38 6.25
CA ALA A 148 -14.71 -11.14 5.77
C ALA A 148 -14.41 -9.95 6.70
N ILE A 149 -14.56 -10.13 8.02
CA ILE A 149 -14.28 -9.10 9.03
C ILE A 149 -12.78 -8.76 9.05
N SER A 150 -11.90 -9.76 8.95
CA SER A 150 -10.45 -9.54 8.93
C SER A 150 -10.01 -8.66 7.76
N VAL A 151 -10.60 -8.89 6.59
CA VAL A 151 -10.35 -8.09 5.38
C VAL A 151 -10.97 -6.69 5.50
N GLU A 152 -12.22 -6.58 5.95
CA GLU A 152 -12.93 -5.31 6.06
C GLU A 152 -12.28 -4.35 7.06
N HIS A 153 -11.82 -4.88 8.20
CA HIS A 153 -11.22 -4.08 9.27
C HIS A 153 -9.69 -3.99 9.19
N CYS A 154 -9.03 -4.67 8.25
CA CYS A 154 -7.58 -4.76 8.14
C CYS A 154 -6.89 -5.25 9.43
N VAL A 155 -7.52 -6.16 10.17
CA VAL A 155 -7.01 -6.76 11.43
C VAL A 155 -6.72 -8.24 11.21
N ARG A 156 -5.59 -8.75 11.70
CA ARG A 156 -5.28 -10.19 11.65
C ARG A 156 -6.24 -10.95 12.55
N ARG A 157 -6.68 -12.15 12.13
CA ARG A 157 -7.61 -12.99 12.92
C ARG A 157 -7.14 -13.26 14.36
N SER A 158 -5.83 -13.42 14.55
CA SER A 158 -5.20 -13.61 15.86
C SER A 158 -5.29 -12.39 16.79
N ASP A 159 -5.55 -11.21 16.21
CA ASP A 159 -5.53 -9.93 16.90
C ASP A 159 -6.95 -9.36 17.08
N PHE A 160 -7.99 -10.19 16.83
CA PHE A 160 -9.39 -9.78 16.99
C PHE A 160 -9.65 -9.36 18.44
N GLY A 161 -10.06 -8.10 18.60
CA GLY A 161 -10.49 -7.56 19.86
C GLY A 161 -11.99 -7.76 20.07
N ARG A 162 -12.51 -7.16 21.14
CA ARG A 162 -13.94 -7.19 21.47
C ARG A 162 -14.83 -6.77 20.30
N THR A 163 -14.43 -5.74 19.56
CA THR A 163 -15.20 -5.18 18.45
C THR A 163 -15.39 -6.19 17.32
N GLU A 164 -14.31 -6.79 16.84
CA GLU A 164 -14.32 -7.76 15.74
C GLU A 164 -15.06 -9.05 16.15
N ILE A 165 -14.87 -9.50 17.39
CA ILE A 165 -15.60 -10.66 17.94
C ILE A 165 -17.11 -10.37 18.00
N MET A 166 -17.51 -9.15 18.38
CA MET A 166 -18.92 -8.77 18.39
C MET A 166 -19.51 -8.70 16.97
N TYR A 167 -18.76 -8.25 15.97
CA TYR A 167 -19.18 -8.29 14.57
C TYR A 167 -19.36 -9.74 14.08
N ALA A 168 -18.41 -10.62 14.39
CA ALA A 168 -18.48 -12.03 14.01
C ALA A 168 -19.70 -12.70 14.63
N LEU A 169 -19.98 -12.40 15.91
CA LEU A 169 -21.14 -12.93 16.62
C LEU A 169 -22.48 -12.39 16.07
N ALA A 170 -22.51 -11.13 15.64
CA ALA A 170 -23.68 -10.52 15.02
C ALA A 170 -23.98 -11.14 13.64
N GLN A 171 -22.96 -11.31 12.79
CA GLN A 171 -23.14 -11.99 11.50
C GLN A 171 -23.47 -13.48 11.65
N ALA A 172 -22.90 -14.15 12.66
CA ALA A 172 -23.23 -15.54 12.97
C ALA A 172 -24.71 -15.69 13.36
N ARG A 173 -25.24 -14.74 14.13
CA ARG A 173 -26.67 -14.67 14.47
C ARG A 173 -27.53 -14.50 13.22
N ALA A 174 -27.24 -13.51 12.38
CA ALA A 174 -27.95 -13.27 11.13
C ALA A 174 -27.91 -14.47 10.16
N SER A 175 -26.85 -15.27 10.27
CA SER A 175 -26.64 -16.48 9.48
C SER A 175 -27.32 -17.73 10.03
N GLY A 176 -28.06 -17.63 11.15
CA GLY A 176 -28.74 -18.74 11.81
C GLY A 176 -27.81 -19.70 12.58
N LEU A 177 -26.55 -19.33 12.79
CA LEU A 177 -25.56 -20.23 13.40
C LEU A 177 -25.81 -20.47 14.90
N LEU A 178 -26.48 -19.53 15.58
CA LEU A 178 -26.77 -19.66 17.01
C LEU A 178 -27.74 -20.80 17.35
N ASP A 179 -28.55 -21.24 16.38
CA ASP A 179 -29.51 -22.33 16.56
C ASP A 179 -28.84 -23.71 16.50
N ILE A 180 -27.55 -23.75 16.13
CA ILE A 180 -26.77 -24.97 16.01
C ILE A 180 -26.29 -25.42 17.39
N ARG A 181 -26.51 -26.71 17.67
CA ARG A 181 -26.06 -27.33 18.92
C ARG A 181 -24.55 -27.15 19.11
N ASN A 182 -24.15 -26.69 20.30
CA ASN A 182 -22.77 -26.42 20.71
C ASN A 182 -22.07 -25.26 19.98
N PHE A 183 -22.78 -24.47 19.16
CA PHE A 183 -22.15 -23.32 18.47
C PHE A 183 -21.54 -22.32 19.46
N VAL A 184 -22.27 -21.98 20.53
CA VAL A 184 -21.81 -20.99 21.53
C VAL A 184 -20.53 -21.46 22.24
N ASP A 185 -20.41 -22.75 22.51
CA ASP A 185 -19.21 -23.32 23.14
C ASP A 185 -18.02 -23.25 22.18
N TYR A 186 -18.23 -23.67 20.93
CA TYR A 186 -17.20 -23.59 19.89
C TYR A 186 -16.78 -22.14 19.59
N PHE A 187 -17.73 -21.20 19.56
CA PHE A 187 -17.43 -19.78 19.35
C PHE A 187 -16.56 -19.22 20.50
N GLY A 188 -16.84 -19.65 21.73
CA GLY A 188 -16.00 -19.31 22.89
C GLY A 188 -14.59 -19.86 22.75
N GLU A 189 -14.45 -21.14 22.39
CA GLU A 189 -13.15 -21.77 22.13
C GLU A 189 -12.39 -21.11 20.98
N TYR A 190 -13.08 -20.77 19.88
CA TYR A 190 -12.48 -20.18 18.68
C TYR A 190 -11.81 -18.82 18.96
N PHE A 191 -12.43 -18.00 19.81
CA PHE A 191 -11.94 -16.66 20.16
C PHE A 191 -11.24 -16.60 21.53
N ASP A 192 -11.01 -17.74 22.18
CA ASP A 192 -10.45 -17.83 23.54
C ASP A 192 -11.21 -16.95 24.56
N ILE A 193 -12.55 -16.98 24.50
CA ILE A 193 -13.42 -16.27 25.43
C ILE A 193 -14.38 -17.23 26.14
N SER A 194 -14.73 -16.89 27.39
CA SER A 194 -15.67 -17.71 28.15
C SER A 194 -17.06 -17.71 27.51
N ARG A 195 -17.80 -18.82 27.70
CA ARG A 195 -19.23 -18.91 27.33
C ARG A 195 -20.06 -17.76 27.90
N ALA A 196 -19.74 -17.32 29.12
CA ALA A 196 -20.39 -16.17 29.75
C ALA A 196 -20.12 -14.87 28.97
N THR A 197 -18.89 -14.66 28.48
CA THR A 197 -18.53 -13.53 27.62
C THR A 197 -19.33 -13.53 26.32
N VAL A 198 -19.49 -14.69 25.68
CA VAL A 198 -20.32 -14.81 24.45
C VAL A 198 -21.75 -14.35 24.71
N TYR A 199 -22.39 -14.82 25.79
CA TYR A 199 -23.74 -14.36 26.14
C TYR A 199 -23.81 -12.88 26.51
N ASN A 200 -22.78 -12.34 27.16
CA ASN A 200 -22.69 -10.91 27.44
C ASN A 200 -22.65 -10.09 26.14
N TYR A 201 -21.91 -10.56 25.13
CA TYR A 201 -21.86 -9.92 23.82
C TYR A 201 -23.19 -10.06 23.07
N LEU A 202 -23.83 -11.24 23.09
CA LEU A 202 -25.16 -11.42 22.50
C LEU A 202 -26.22 -10.48 23.07
N ARG A 203 -26.16 -10.16 24.38
CA ARG A 203 -27.05 -9.17 25.02
C ARG A 203 -26.76 -7.74 24.58
N ALA A 204 -25.51 -7.43 24.27
CA ALA A 204 -25.10 -6.11 23.82
C ALA A 204 -25.40 -5.88 22.32
N ILE A 205 -25.55 -6.96 21.54
CA ILE A 205 -25.95 -6.90 20.13
C ILE A 205 -27.48 -6.79 20.04
N PRO A 206 -28.05 -5.76 19.38
CA PRO A 206 -29.50 -5.64 19.19
C PRO A 206 -30.07 -6.90 18.51
N PRO A 207 -31.27 -7.37 18.88
CA PRO A 207 -31.95 -8.41 18.11
C PRO A 207 -32.22 -7.91 16.68
N GLU A 208 -32.15 -8.83 15.71
CA GLU A 208 -32.55 -8.51 14.34
C GLU A 208 -33.98 -7.96 14.33
N LYS A 209 -34.18 -6.84 13.63
CA LYS A 209 -35.53 -6.39 13.28
C LYS A 209 -36.03 -7.31 12.18
N ASN A 210 -37.04 -8.12 12.50
CA ASN A 210 -37.87 -8.80 11.51
C ASN A 210 -38.43 -7.81 10.49
#